data_AF-A0A3B0TGU4-F1
#
_entry.id   AF-A0A3B0TGU4-F1
#
_cell.length_a   1.000
_cell.length_b   1.000
_cell.length_c   1.000
_cell.angle_alpha   90.00
_cell.angle_beta   90.00
_cell.angle_gamma   90.00
#
_symmetry.space_group_name_H-M   'P 1'
#
loop_
_entity.id
_entity.type
_entity.pdbx_description
1 polymer ?
#
loop_
_entity_poly.entity_id
_entity_poly.type
_entity_poly.pdbx_seq_one_letter_code
_entity_poly.pdbx_strand_id
1 'polypeptide(L)'
;MSISINDALEYARDLTERIRVLAIDDPERKALEGELEEYRTEIRLAANRGRPLDALRRDLEHIAERVAGFESERIIAPFAATSFSVNDPEAYSIPINTAIDANNADTLATLRQRRAELERAIAMIVADSETSG
;
A
#
# COMPACT_ATOMS: atom_id res chain seq x y z
N MET A 1 -0.97 -0.65 25.76
CA MET A 1 -0.88 0.78 26.09
C MET A 1 -1.27 1.55 24.84
N SER A 2 -2.28 2.41 24.89
CA SER A 2 -2.58 3.32 23.77
C SER A 2 -1.67 4.54 23.89
N ILE A 3 -0.62 4.60 23.08
CA ILE A 3 0.18 5.81 22.92
C ILE A 3 -0.74 6.88 22.32
N SER A 4 -0.69 8.11 22.84
CA SER A 4 -1.44 9.23 22.27
C SER A 4 -0.93 9.53 20.85
N ILE A 5 -1.80 10.00 19.95
CA ILE A 5 -1.37 10.39 18.59
C ILE A 5 -0.26 11.45 18.65
N ASN A 6 -0.32 12.35 19.64
CA ASN A 6 0.71 13.38 19.84
C ASN A 6 2.04 12.75 20.24
N ASP A 7 2.04 11.78 21.15
CA ASP A 7 3.24 11.07 21.59
C ASP A 7 3.84 10.27 20.43
N ALA A 8 3.00 9.62 19.61
CA ALA A 8 3.44 8.90 18.41
C ALA A 8 4.08 9.83 17.38
N LEU A 9 3.52 11.04 17.19
CA LEU A 9 4.07 12.07 16.30
C LEU A 9 5.41 12.60 16.80
N GLU A 10 5.52 12.88 18.10
CA GLU A 10 6.78 13.32 18.72
C GLU A 10 7.86 12.26 18.60
N TYR A 11 7.51 11.00 18.88
CA TYR A 11 8.45 9.88 18.76
C TYR A 11 8.90 9.64 17.32
N ALA A 12 7.98 9.69 16.35
CA ALA A 12 8.32 9.60 14.93
C ALA A 12 9.26 10.73 14.47
N ARG A 13 9.11 11.93 15.04
CA ARG A 13 10.02 13.05 14.79
C ARG A 13 11.41 12.80 15.36
N ASP A 14 11.50 12.31 16.60
CA ASP A 14 12.78 11.95 17.23
C ASP A 14 13.52 10.88 16.42
N LEU A 15 12.83 9.79 16.03
CA LEU A 15 13.38 8.76 15.16
C LEU A 15 13.91 9.32 13.84
N THR A 16 13.19 10.28 13.24
CA THR A 16 13.62 10.92 11.99
C THR A 16 14.93 11.69 12.17
N GLU A 17 15.09 12.44 13.26
CA GLU A 17 16.33 13.17 13.55
C GLU A 17 17.49 12.21 13.87
N ARG A 18 17.23 11.11 14.59
CA ARG A 18 18.23 10.06 14.86
C ARG A 18 18.70 9.35 13.59
N ILE A 19 17.78 8.98 12.70
CA ILE A 19 18.10 8.36 11.40
C ILE A 19 18.96 9.30 10.55
N ARG A 20 18.67 10.60 10.58
CA ARG A 20 19.34 11.61 9.74
C ARG A 20 20.85 11.71 9.99
N VAL A 21 21.30 11.42 11.21
CA VAL A 21 22.72 11.50 11.58
C VAL A 21 23.47 10.17 11.39
N LEU A 22 22.77 9.09 11.04
CA LEU A 22 23.37 7.78 10.79
C LEU A 22 23.81 7.61 9.34
N ALA A 23 24.89 6.85 9.15
CA ALA A 23 25.34 6.45 7.82
C ALA A 23 24.28 5.59 7.11
N ILE A 24 24.29 5.59 5.77
CA ILE A 24 23.31 4.84 4.96
C ILE A 24 23.41 3.33 5.21
N ASP A 25 24.62 2.83 5.44
CA ASP A 25 24.95 1.44 5.68
C ASP A 25 24.95 1.05 7.17
N ASP A 26 24.56 1.96 8.06
CA ASP A 26 24.49 1.68 9.48
C ASP A 26 23.36 0.67 9.79
N PRO A 27 23.64 -0.46 10.45
CA PRO A 27 22.60 -1.42 10.81
C PRO A 27 21.55 -0.85 11.77
N GLU A 28 21.92 0.11 12.64
CA GLU A 28 20.98 0.79 13.54
C GLU A 28 19.98 1.62 12.72
N ARG A 29 20.43 2.24 11.63
CA ARG A 29 19.55 3.03 10.76
C ARG A 29 18.38 2.20 10.24
N LYS A 30 18.65 1.00 9.73
CA LYS A 30 17.60 0.11 9.21
C LYS A 30 16.60 -0.31 10.29
N ALA A 31 17.07 -0.52 11.52
CA ALA A 31 16.20 -0.84 12.64
C ALA A 31 15.28 0.35 12.99
N LEU A 32 15.85 1.56 13.08
CA LEU A 32 15.08 2.78 13.35
C LEU A 32 14.10 3.14 12.23
N GLU A 33 14.47 2.89 10.97
CA GLU A 33 13.56 3.06 9.81
C GLU A 33 12.35 2.12 9.90
N GLY A 34 12.56 0.87 10.34
CA GLY A 34 11.47 -0.07 10.61
C GLY A 34 10.54 0.41 11.72
N GLU A 35 11.11 0.84 12.85
CA GLU A 35 10.35 1.38 13.97
C GLU A 35 9.58 2.65 13.58
N LEU A 36 10.21 3.56 12.83
CA LEU A 36 9.55 4.77 12.32
C LEU A 36 8.35 4.44 11.44
N GLU A 37 8.44 3.38 10.62
CA GLU A 37 7.33 2.96 9.76
C GLU A 37 6.15 2.38 10.58
N GLU A 38 6.42 1.71 11.71
CA GLU A 38 5.39 1.26 12.64
C GLU A 38 4.63 2.46 13.22
N TYR A 39 5.32 3.47 13.77
CA TYR A 39 4.67 4.68 14.29
C TYR A 39 3.91 5.45 13.21
N ARG A 40 4.46 5.57 12.00
CA ARG A 40 3.76 6.19 10.86
C ARG A 40 2.49 5.43 10.50
N THR A 41 2.49 4.11 10.61
CA THR A 41 1.31 3.27 10.37
C THR A 41 0.25 3.52 11.44
N GLU A 42 0.64 3.60 12.71
CA GLU A 42 -0.27 3.91 13.81
C GLU A 42 -0.90 5.31 13.67
N ILE A 43 -0.09 6.32 13.34
CA ILE A 43 -0.55 7.69 13.08
C ILE A 43 -1.56 7.71 11.92
N ARG A 44 -1.27 7.02 10.81
CA ARG A 44 -2.20 6.89 9.66
C ARG A 44 -3.51 6.22 10.06
N LEU A 45 -3.42 5.14 10.84
CA LEU A 45 -4.61 4.42 11.31
C LEU A 45 -5.48 5.31 12.19
N ALA A 46 -4.87 6.03 13.13
CA ALA A 46 -5.59 6.94 14.02
C ALA A 46 -6.20 8.13 13.26
N ALA A 47 -5.47 8.70 12.30
CA ALA A 47 -5.99 9.74 11.42
C ALA A 47 -7.17 9.24 10.57
N ASN A 48 -7.08 8.01 10.04
CA ASN A 48 -8.18 7.39 9.28
C ASN A 48 -9.42 7.17 10.16
N ARG A 49 -9.28 6.82 11.45
CA ARG A 49 -10.43 6.68 12.37
C ARG A 49 -11.21 7.99 12.57
N GLY A 50 -10.53 9.13 12.47
CA GLY A 50 -11.17 10.45 12.53
C GLY A 50 -11.91 10.84 11.24
N ARG A 51 -11.82 10.05 10.17
CA ARG A 51 -12.48 10.36 8.88
C ARG A 51 -13.87 9.74 8.79
N PRO A 52 -14.78 10.35 8.01
CA PRO A 52 -16.09 9.74 7.72
C PRO A 52 -15.95 8.37 7.04
N LEU A 53 -16.75 7.40 7.48
CA LEU A 53 -16.73 6.03 6.94
C LEU A 53 -16.94 5.99 5.42
N ASP A 54 -17.85 6.81 4.89
CA ASP A 54 -18.12 6.88 3.44
C ASP A 54 -16.93 7.41 2.63
N ALA A 55 -16.06 8.23 3.24
CA ALA A 55 -14.84 8.68 2.60
C ALA A 55 -13.80 7.55 2.54
N LEU A 56 -13.66 6.76 3.61
CA LEU A 56 -12.77 5.60 3.64
C LEU A 56 -13.21 4.53 2.64
N ARG A 57 -14.52 4.29 2.48
CA ARG A 57 -15.08 3.35 1.50
C ARG A 57 -14.82 3.79 0.06
N ARG A 58 -14.99 5.08 -0.24
CA ARG A 58 -14.66 5.64 -1.56
C ARG A 58 -13.18 5.51 -1.90
N ASP A 59 -12.30 5.73 -0.92
CA ASP A 59 -10.86 5.53 -1.12
C ASP A 59 -10.52 4.06 -1.42
N LEU A 60 -11.19 3.12 -0.75
CA LEU A 60 -11.02 1.68 -1.03
C LEU A 60 -11.47 1.31 -2.44
N GLU A 61 -12.63 1.82 -2.88
CA GLU A 61 -13.14 1.62 -4.23
C GLU A 61 -12.15 2.16 -5.27
N HIS A 62 -11.64 3.36 -5.07
CA HIS A 62 -10.63 3.95 -5.95
C HIS A 62 -9.33 3.14 -6.01
N ILE A 63 -8.87 2.59 -4.88
CA ILE A 63 -7.71 1.69 -4.87
C ILE A 63 -8.01 0.40 -5.64
N ALA A 64 -9.20 -0.17 -5.48
CA ALA A 64 -9.61 -1.36 -6.21
C ALA A 64 -9.62 -1.12 -7.73
N GLU A 65 -10.15 0.02 -8.18
CA GLU A 65 -10.13 0.44 -9.59
C GLU A 65 -8.70 0.57 -10.13
N ARG A 66 -7.80 1.19 -9.35
CA ARG A 66 -6.38 1.33 -9.76
C ARG A 66 -5.68 0.00 -9.88
N VAL A 67 -5.90 -0.93 -8.94
CA VAL A 67 -5.33 -2.28 -8.99
C VAL A 67 -5.87 -3.04 -10.20
N ALA A 68 -7.17 -2.98 -10.46
CA ALA A 68 -7.79 -3.57 -11.65
C ALA A 68 -7.24 -2.96 -12.96
N GLY A 69 -6.93 -1.66 -12.96
CA GLY A 69 -6.26 -0.99 -14.08
C GLY A 69 -4.93 -1.66 -14.45
N PHE A 70 -4.08 -1.97 -13.47
CA PHE A 70 -2.83 -2.70 -13.73
C PHE A 70 -3.05 -4.13 -14.24
N GLU A 71 -4.08 -4.82 -13.76
CA GLU A 71 -4.44 -6.14 -14.29
C GLU A 71 -4.88 -6.08 -15.75
N SER A 72 -5.52 -4.97 -16.16
CA SER A 72 -5.94 -4.74 -17.55
C SER A 72 -4.79 -4.42 -18.51
N GLU A 73 -3.61 -4.01 -18.00
CA GLU A 73 -2.39 -3.82 -18.81
C GLU A 73 -1.81 -5.15 -19.30
N ARG A 74 -2.16 -6.27 -18.64
CA ARG A 74 -1.65 -7.58 -19.00
C ARG A 74 -2.16 -8.01 -20.36
N ILE A 75 -1.26 -8.57 -21.17
CA ILE A 75 -1.59 -9.18 -22.45
C ILE A 75 -2.29 -10.51 -22.16
N ILE A 76 -3.58 -10.60 -22.52
CA ILE A 76 -4.37 -11.84 -22.47
C ILE A 76 -4.20 -12.56 -23.81
N ALA A 77 -3.58 -13.75 -23.79
CA ALA A 77 -3.46 -14.61 -24.96
C ALA A 77 -4.76 -15.44 -25.18
N PRO A 78 -5.11 -15.78 -26.44
CA PRO A 78 -4.43 -15.36 -27.65
C PRO A 78 -4.95 -13.98 -28.09
N PHE A 79 -4.05 -13.00 -28.17
CA PHE A 79 -4.33 -11.77 -28.91
C PHE A 79 -4.66 -12.19 -30.34
N ALA A 80 -5.94 -12.18 -30.72
CA ALA A 80 -6.39 -12.52 -32.06
C ALA A 80 -6.00 -11.39 -33.03
N ALA A 81 -4.69 -11.21 -33.25
CA ALA A 81 -4.21 -10.42 -34.36
C ALA A 81 -4.56 -11.17 -35.63
N THR A 82 -5.63 -10.76 -36.29
CA THR A 82 -6.00 -11.15 -37.66
C THR A 82 -4.92 -10.82 -38.71
N SER A 83 -3.73 -10.37 -38.32
CA SER A 83 -2.71 -9.82 -39.22
C SER A 83 -1.25 -10.25 -38.92
N PHE A 84 -0.97 -10.97 -37.83
CA PHE A 84 0.39 -11.44 -37.52
C PHE A 84 0.37 -12.93 -37.14
N SER A 85 1.00 -13.77 -37.96
CA SER A 85 1.25 -15.17 -37.63
C SER A 85 2.37 -15.25 -36.60
N VAL A 86 2.02 -15.17 -35.32
CA VAL A 86 2.95 -15.42 -34.23
C VAL A 86 2.98 -16.93 -33.99
N ASN A 87 4.12 -17.57 -34.23
CA ASN A 87 4.29 -19.03 -34.11
C ASN A 87 4.06 -19.54 -32.67
N ASP A 88 4.16 -18.65 -31.67
CA ASP A 88 3.87 -18.93 -30.26
C ASP A 88 3.51 -17.62 -29.51
N PRO A 89 2.23 -17.24 -29.42
CA PRO A 89 1.80 -16.02 -28.71
C PRO A 89 2.16 -16.02 -27.21
N GLU A 90 2.25 -17.20 -26.60
CA GLU A 90 2.57 -17.33 -25.18
C GLU A 90 4.04 -16.96 -24.93
N ALA A 91 4.96 -17.41 -25.78
CA ALA A 91 6.38 -17.09 -25.69
C ALA A 91 6.70 -15.58 -25.69
N TYR A 92 5.85 -14.75 -26.32
CA TYR A 92 5.99 -13.29 -26.30
C TYR A 92 5.21 -12.63 -25.18
N SER A 93 4.00 -13.11 -24.85
CA SER A 93 3.17 -12.51 -23.81
C SER A 93 3.75 -12.68 -22.41
N ILE A 94 4.42 -13.80 -22.12
CA ILE A 94 5.04 -14.09 -20.81
C ILE A 94 6.11 -13.05 -20.44
N PRO A 95 7.19 -12.84 -21.21
CA PRO A 95 8.22 -11.88 -20.84
C PRO A 95 7.72 -10.44 -20.78
N ILE A 96 6.73 -10.07 -21.61
CA ILE A 96 6.10 -8.74 -21.58
C ILE A 96 5.29 -8.57 -20.29
N ASN A 97 4.46 -9.54 -19.93
CA ASN A 97 3.69 -9.50 -18.67
C ASN A 97 4.62 -9.49 -17.46
N THR A 98 5.74 -10.23 -17.50
CA THR A 98 6.77 -10.16 -16.45
C THR A 98 7.38 -8.76 -16.33
N ALA A 99 7.66 -8.09 -17.45
CA ALA A 99 8.18 -6.72 -17.45
C ALA A 99 7.15 -5.71 -16.92
N ILE A 100 5.87 -5.85 -17.28
CA ILE A 100 4.76 -5.06 -16.76
C ILE A 100 4.64 -5.24 -15.23
N ASP A 101 4.64 -6.49 -14.76
CA ASP A 101 4.56 -6.81 -13.33
C ASP A 101 5.74 -6.21 -12.55
N ALA A 102 6.96 -6.33 -13.09
CA ALA A 102 8.15 -5.76 -12.46
C ALA A 102 8.11 -4.23 -12.40
N ASN A 103 7.65 -3.57 -13.46
CA ASN A 103 7.52 -2.12 -13.51
C ASN A 103 6.45 -1.60 -12.52
N ASN A 104 5.40 -2.39 -12.30
CA ASN A 104 4.28 -2.01 -11.44
C ASN A 104 4.40 -2.53 -9.99
N ALA A 105 5.44 -3.31 -9.68
CA ALA A 105 5.57 -4.03 -8.41
C ALA A 105 5.49 -3.11 -7.18
N ASP A 106 6.28 -2.04 -7.15
CA ASP A 106 6.33 -1.11 -6.02
C ASP A 106 5.01 -0.34 -5.84
N THR A 107 4.40 0.05 -6.95
CA THR A 107 3.10 0.75 -6.95
C THR A 107 2.00 -0.18 -6.43
N LEU A 108 1.97 -1.43 -6.90
CA LEU A 108 1.01 -2.44 -6.43
C LEU A 108 1.24 -2.79 -4.96
N ALA A 109 2.48 -2.87 -4.50
CA ALA A 109 2.80 -3.09 -3.08
C ALA A 109 2.26 -1.93 -2.21
N THR A 110 2.48 -0.69 -2.64
CA THR A 110 1.98 0.51 -1.95
C THR A 110 0.45 0.54 -1.90
N LEU A 111 -0.23 0.24 -3.01
CA LEU A 111 -1.69 0.20 -3.08
C LEU A 111 -2.27 -0.91 -2.18
N ARG A 112 -1.64 -2.09 -2.15
CA ARG A 112 -2.05 -3.20 -1.27
C ARG A 112 -1.88 -2.85 0.20
N GLN A 113 -0.76 -2.23 0.57
CA GLN A 113 -0.55 -1.75 1.94
C GLN A 113 -1.62 -0.73 2.32
N ARG A 114 -1.88 0.26 1.46
CA ARG A 114 -2.90 1.29 1.75
C ARG A 114 -4.30 0.71 1.85
N ARG A 115 -4.65 -0.27 1.02
CA ARG A 115 -5.91 -1.01 1.10
C ARG A 115 -6.07 -1.68 2.47
N ALA A 116 -5.05 -2.42 2.92
CA ALA A 116 -5.08 -3.09 4.22
C ALA A 116 -5.24 -2.10 5.40
N GLU A 117 -4.59 -0.94 5.34
CA GLU A 117 -4.76 0.11 6.35
C GLU A 117 -6.19 0.66 6.41
N LEU A 118 -6.82 0.89 5.26
CA LEU A 118 -8.18 1.39 5.18
C LEU A 118 -9.19 0.34 5.64
N GLU A 119 -9.03 -0.92 5.21
CA GLU A 119 -9.85 -2.04 5.69
C GLU A 119 -9.76 -2.18 7.22
N ARG A 120 -8.56 -2.08 7.79
CA ARG A 120 -8.34 -2.08 9.25
C ARG A 120 -9.02 -0.89 9.92
N ALA A 121 -8.88 0.32 9.37
CA ALA A 121 -9.52 1.51 9.95
C ALA A 121 -11.05 1.38 9.96
N ILE A 122 -11.64 0.92 8.86
CA ILE A 122 -13.08 0.69 8.74
C ILE A 122 -13.55 -0.35 9.75
N ALA A 123 -12.86 -1.49 9.85
CA ALA A 123 -13.22 -2.55 10.80
C ALA A 123 -13.25 -2.04 12.24
N MET A 124 -12.31 -1.17 12.62
CA MET A 124 -12.27 -0.58 13.95
C MET A 124 -13.42 0.39 14.20
N ILE A 125 -13.72 1.27 13.24
CA ILE A 125 -14.86 2.21 13.34
C ILE A 125 -16.18 1.44 13.49
N VAL A 126 -16.36 0.38 12.72
CA VAL A 126 -17.58 -0.46 12.79
C VAL A 126 -17.68 -1.15 14.15
N ALA A 127 -16.59 -1.74 14.66
CA ALA A 127 -16.58 -2.38 15.98
C ALA A 127 -16.87 -1.39 17.13
N ASP A 128 -16.33 -0.17 17.06
CA ASP A 128 -16.59 0.89 18.05
C ASP A 128 -18.08 1.34 18.03
N SER A 129 -18.72 1.30 16.85
CA SER A 129 -20.13 1.63 16.70
C SER A 129 -21.08 0.55 17.27
N GLU A 130 -20.70 -0.72 17.20
CA GLU A 130 -21.49 -1.85 17.73
C GLU A 130 -21.40 -1.98 19.26
N THR A 131 -20.33 -1.47 19.86
CA THR A 131 -20.11 -1.51 21.32
C THR A 131 -20.71 -0.31 22.05
N SER A 132 -21.10 0.74 21.31
CA SER A 132 -21.64 1.99 21.85
C SER A 132 -23.17 2.11 21.72
N GLY A 133 -23.84 1.10 21.16
CA GLY A 133 -25.30 1.01 21.02
C GLY A 133 -25.93 0.05 22.02
#